data_AF-A0A1H4PDP9-F1
#
_entry.id   AF-A0A1H4PDP9-F1
#
_cell.length_a   1.000
_cell.length_b   1.000
_cell.length_c   1.000
_cell.angle_alpha   90.00
_cell.angle_beta   90.00
_cell.angle_gamma   90.00
#
_symmetry.space_group_name_H-M   'P 1'
#
loop_
_entity.id
_entity.type
_entity.pdbx_description
1 polymer ?
#
loop_
_entity_poly.entity_id
_entity_poly.type
_entity_poly.pdbx_seq_one_letter_code
_entity_poly.pdbx_strand_id
1 'polypeptide(L)' 'MSMSADRTTDYFENSEGAVRLWIEQGSAIHLKAISPHNDPVELTAEQALELAQALQHLASRLAQ' A
#
# COMPACT_ATOMS: atom_id res chain seq x y z
N MET A 1 3.24 -24.11 16.32
CA MET A 1 2.45 -23.21 15.46
C MET A 1 3.37 -22.68 14.37
N SER A 2 3.22 -23.17 13.14
CA SER A 2 3.94 -22.64 11.98
C SER A 2 3.07 -21.56 11.35
N MET A 3 3.44 -20.29 11.49
CA MET A 3 2.88 -19.21 10.68
C MET A 3 3.97 -18.74 9.74
N SER A 4 3.86 -19.19 8.50
CA SER A 4 4.65 -18.83 7.34
C SER A 4 4.47 -17.35 7.02
N ALA A 5 5.46 -16.54 7.37
CA ALA A 5 5.55 -15.12 7.04
C ALA A 5 6.14 -14.90 5.64
N ASP A 6 5.48 -15.39 4.58
CA ASP A 6 6.00 -15.27 3.21
C ASP A 6 4.89 -15.17 2.13
N ARG A 7 3.95 -14.22 2.28
CA ARG A 7 2.86 -13.99 1.31
C ARG A 7 2.38 -12.54 1.16
N THR A 8 3.21 -11.53 1.38
CA THR A 8 2.69 -10.14 1.31
C THR A 8 3.69 -9.16 0.71
N THR A 9 4.22 -9.47 -0.47
CA THR A 9 5.02 -8.55 -1.30
C THR A 9 4.17 -7.71 -2.27
N ASP A 10 2.84 -7.89 -2.26
CA ASP A 10 1.87 -7.22 -3.14
C ASP A 10 0.96 -6.24 -2.40
N TYR A 11 1.26 -5.91 -1.13
CA TYR A 11 0.40 -5.09 -0.29
C TYR A 11 1.24 -4.17 0.60
N PHE A 12 0.73 -2.96 0.81
CA PHE A 12 1.27 -1.97 1.73
C PHE A 12 0.12 -1.31 2.50
N GLU A 13 0.33 -1.05 3.77
CA GLU A 13 -0.58 -0.29 4.63
C GLU A 13 0.26 0.63 5.51
N ASN A 14 -0.11 1.91 5.57
CA ASN A 14 0.58 2.85 6.45
C ASN A 14 0.27 2.53 7.92
N SER A 15 1.09 3.05 8.84
CA SER A 15 0.96 2.78 10.29
C SER A 15 -0.42 3.12 10.89
N GLU A 16 -1.15 4.05 10.27
CA GLU A 16 -2.49 4.48 10.70
C GLU A 16 -3.63 3.66 10.06
N GLY A 17 -3.34 2.78 9.12
CA GLY A 17 -4.32 1.98 8.38
C GLY A 17 -5.26 2.78 7.47
N ALA A 18 -5.00 4.08 7.30
CA ALA A 18 -5.80 5.00 6.50
C ALA A 18 -5.46 4.93 5.01
N VAL A 19 -4.22 4.52 4.67
CA VAL A 19 -3.76 4.32 3.30
C VAL A 19 -3.35 2.87 3.09
N ARG A 20 -3.90 2.27 2.03
CA ARG A 20 -3.61 0.90 1.59
C ARG A 20 -3.31 0.88 0.11
N LEU A 21 -2.29 0.12 -0.25
CA LEU A 21 -1.97 -0.25 -1.62
C LEU A 21 -2.01 -1.76 -1.76
N TRP A 22 -2.48 -2.25 -2.90
CA TRP A 22 -2.33 -3.65 -3.23
C TRP A 22 -2.33 -3.90 -4.73
N ILE A 23 -1.76 -5.01 -5.16
CA ILE A 23 -1.94 -5.52 -6.52
C ILE A 23 -3.17 -6.42 -6.54
N GLU A 24 -4.14 -6.07 -7.37
CA GLU A 24 -5.30 -6.92 -7.65
C GLU A 24 -5.04 -7.70 -8.94
N GLN A 25 -5.22 -9.04 -8.86
CA GLN A 25 -5.12 -9.96 -9.99
C GLN A 25 -3.81 -9.84 -10.81
N GLY A 26 -2.71 -9.42 -10.17
CA GLY A 26 -1.40 -9.34 -10.81
C GLY A 26 -1.28 -8.32 -11.96
N SER A 27 -2.20 -7.35 -12.08
CA SER A 27 -2.26 -6.48 -13.26
C SER A 27 -2.55 -5.01 -12.97
N ALA A 28 -3.15 -4.71 -11.82
CA ALA A 28 -3.49 -3.34 -11.44
C ALA A 28 -3.04 -3.05 -10.00
N ILE A 29 -2.57 -1.83 -9.76
CA ILE A 29 -2.27 -1.32 -8.43
C ILE A 29 -3.47 -0.52 -7.97
N HIS A 30 -4.03 -0.93 -6.84
CA HIS A 30 -5.12 -0.25 -6.18
C HIS A 30 -4.57 0.62 -5.06
N LEU A 31 -5.12 1.83 -4.94
CA LEU A 31 -4.84 2.76 -3.85
C LEU A 31 -6.16 3.12 -3.19
N LYS A 32 -6.23 2.91 -1.87
CA LYS A 32 -7.33 3.38 -1.03
C LYS A 32 -6.74 4.26 0.07
N ALA A 33 -7.12 5.53 0.06
CA ALA A 33 -6.76 6.49 1.10
C ALA A 33 -8.07 7.09 1.63
N ILE A 34 -8.61 6.52 2.70
CA ILE A 34 -9.91 6.93 3.26
C ILE A 34 -9.77 6.93 4.78
N SER A 35 -10.05 8.07 5.41
CA SER A 35 -10.10 8.15 6.88
C SER A 35 -11.29 7.32 7.42
N PRO A 36 -11.35 6.98 8.72
CA PRO A 36 -12.51 6.33 9.31
C PRO A 36 -13.84 7.09 9.08
N HIS A 37 -13.77 8.38 8.79
CA HIS A 37 -14.92 9.27 8.54
C HIS A 37 -15.17 9.54 7.05
N ASN A 38 -14.44 8.84 6.16
CA ASN A 38 -14.54 8.99 4.72
C ASN A 38 -14.09 10.37 4.17
N ASP A 39 -13.25 11.05 4.94
CA ASP A 39 -12.56 12.27 4.53
C ASP A 39 -11.25 11.94 3.80
N PRO A 40 -10.69 12.91 3.03
CA PRO A 40 -9.34 12.80 2.52
C PRO A 40 -8.34 12.51 3.64
N VAL A 41 -7.37 11.64 3.37
CA VAL A 41 -6.29 11.35 4.32
C VAL A 41 -5.23 12.45 4.21
N GLU A 42 -4.96 13.12 5.31
CA GLU A 42 -3.82 14.03 5.44
C GLU A 42 -2.55 13.19 5.67
N LEU A 43 -1.49 13.49 4.91
CA LEU A 43 -0.21 12.82 5.03
C LEU A 43 0.87 13.83 5.41
N THR A 44 1.70 13.46 6.38
CA THR A 44 2.96 14.15 6.59
C THR A 44 3.89 13.91 5.39
N ALA A 45 4.94 14.74 5.27
CA ALA A 45 5.93 14.56 4.20
C ALA A 45 6.60 13.17 4.26
N GLU A 46 6.82 12.63 5.46
CA GLU A 46 7.39 11.29 5.65
C GLU A 46 6.42 10.20 5.18
N GLN A 47 5.14 10.28 5.55
CA GLN A 47 4.11 9.33 5.10
C GLN A 47 3.89 9.41 3.58
N ALA A 48 3.99 10.60 2.99
CA ALA A 48 3.91 10.78 1.54
C ALA A 48 5.10 10.11 0.82
N LEU A 49 6.32 10.22 1.39
CA LEU A 49 7.50 9.54 0.86
C LEU A 49 7.38 8.01 0.97
N GLU A 50 6.93 7.52 2.12
CA GLU A 50 6.67 6.09 2.34
C GLU A 50 5.67 5.54 1.31
N LEU A 51 4.56 6.25 1.10
CA LEU A 51 3.54 5.90 0.11
C LEU A 51 4.11 5.86 -1.32
N ALA A 52 4.91 6.87 -1.68
CA ALA A 52 5.54 6.94 -3.00
C ALA A 52 6.50 5.77 -3.26
N GLN A 53 7.28 5.39 -2.26
CA GLN A 53 8.19 4.23 -2.34
C GLN A 53 7.42 2.91 -2.48
N ALA A 54 6.33 2.74 -1.73
CA ALA A 54 5.48 1.57 -1.84
C ALA A 54 4.81 1.47 -3.22
N LEU A 55 4.29 2.57 -3.75
CA LEU A 55 3.75 2.65 -5.12
C LEU A 55 4.80 2.28 -6.17
N GLN A 56 6.01 2.82 -6.05
CA GLN A 56 7.12 2.52 -6.95
C GLN A 56 7.50 1.04 -6.91
N HIS A 57 7.53 0.43 -5.72
CA HIS A 57 7.83 -0.97 -5.55
C HIS A 57 6.81 -1.86 -6.28
N LEU A 58 5.51 -1.62 -6.06
CA LEU A 58 4.45 -2.39 -6.72
C LEU A 58 4.45 -2.20 -8.24
N ALA A 59 4.67 -0.97 -8.72
CA ALA A 59 4.77 -0.68 -10.15
C ALA A 59 5.95 -1.41 -10.81
N SER A 60 7.10 -1.45 -10.13
CA SER A 60 8.28 -2.16 -10.63
C SER A 60 8.05 -3.66 -10.75
N ARG A 61 7.19 -4.25 -9.91
CA ARG A 61 6.86 -5.67 -9.99
C ARG A 61 5.94 -6.02 -11.16
N LEU A 62 5.01 -5.14 -11.51
CA LEU A 62 4.12 -5.34 -12.66
C LEU A 62 4.81 -5.10 -14.01
N ALA A 63 5.94 -4.40 -14.01
CA ALA A 63 6.72 -4.13 -15.21
C ALA A 63 7.70 -5.26 -15.59
N GLN A 64 7.78 -6.34 -14.79
CA GLN A 64 8.62 -7.52 -15.03
C GLN A 64 7.83 -8.64 -15.71
#